data_AF-A0A947RI52-F1
#
_entry.id   AF-A0A947RI52-F1
#
_cell.length_a   1.000
_cell.length_b   1.000
_cell.length_c   1.000
_cell.angle_alpha   90.00
_cell.angle_beta   90.00
_cell.angle_gamma   90.00
#
_symmetry.space_group_name_H-M   'P 1'
#
loop_
_entity.id
_entity.type
_entity.pdbx_description
1 polymer ?
#
loop_
_entity_poly.entity_id
_entity_poly.type
_entity_poly.pdbx_seq_one_letter_code
_entity_poly.pdbx_strand_id
1 'polypeptide(L)'
;MKSEKIWILIGIVLLAWFGLSFLDKPIENLEESDVNNDSIVKNQENQGNQESQERDLIGLNNYEKMRGPWKSLDDEKSVIEFSDKYKIDFYDGAAMSEGPIMLYDEYPITRETLESENGKYMLYVSGGEQFFYQIVKLDENNLEMIYLDRGNTLKYTR
;
A
#
# COMPACT_ATOMS: atom_id res chain seq x y z
N MET A 1 -16.70 -46.10 11.48
CA MET A 1 -16.48 -45.73 10.07
C MET A 1 -15.06 -45.22 9.94
N LYS A 2 -14.27 -45.85 9.07
CA LYS A 2 -12.82 -45.65 8.93
C LYS A 2 -12.54 -44.40 8.10
N SER A 3 -11.58 -43.60 8.58
CA SER A 3 -11.05 -42.40 7.94
C SER A 3 -10.07 -42.77 6.82
N GLU A 4 -10.28 -42.27 5.60
CA GLU A 4 -9.29 -42.37 4.53
C GLU A 4 -8.59 -41.01 4.37
N LYS A 5 -7.27 -41.01 4.63
CA LYS A 5 -6.37 -39.88 4.42
C LYS A 5 -5.85 -39.96 2.99
N ILE A 6 -6.21 -38.99 2.16
CA ILE A 6 -5.67 -38.85 0.80
C ILE A 6 -4.39 -38.01 0.87
N TRP A 7 -3.26 -38.65 0.58
CA TRP A 7 -1.98 -37.98 0.35
C TRP A 7 -1.91 -37.57 -1.12
N ILE A 8 -1.76 -36.28 -1.40
CA ILE A 8 -1.39 -35.81 -2.75
C ILE A 8 0.05 -35.32 -2.68
N LEU A 9 0.91 -36.07 -3.37
CA LEU A 9 2.33 -35.85 -3.60
C LEU A 9 2.47 -35.67 -5.12
N ILE A 10 2.74 -34.45 -5.59
CA ILE A 10 3.26 -34.08 -6.92
C ILE A 10 3.78 -32.64 -6.72
N GLY A 11 4.97 -32.21 -7.08
CA GLY A 11 6.06 -32.77 -7.88
C GLY A 11 6.90 -31.56 -8.32
N ILE A 12 8.16 -31.48 -7.88
CA ILE A 12 9.12 -30.41 -8.22
C ILE A 12 9.83 -30.79 -9.54
N VAL A 13 9.79 -29.92 -10.55
CA VAL A 13 10.69 -29.89 -11.74
C VAL A 13 10.75 -28.42 -12.22
N LEU A 14 11.78 -27.63 -11.89
CA LEU A 14 13.06 -27.37 -12.59
C LEU A 14 13.00 -26.58 -13.92
N LEU A 15 13.67 -25.41 -13.89
CA LEU A 15 14.59 -24.78 -14.86
C LEU A 15 14.08 -24.16 -16.19
N ALA A 16 14.34 -22.85 -16.34
CA ALA A 16 15.03 -22.18 -17.47
C ALA A 16 15.08 -20.67 -17.15
N TRP A 17 16.22 -19.96 -16.99
CA TRP A 17 17.32 -19.65 -17.92
C TRP A 17 16.86 -18.82 -19.13
N PHE A 18 17.61 -17.74 -19.43
CA PHE A 18 17.40 -16.61 -20.37
C PHE A 18 16.73 -15.36 -19.76
N GLY A 19 17.30 -14.16 -19.82
CA GLY A 19 18.53 -13.70 -20.45
C GLY A 19 18.69 -12.18 -20.23
N LEU A 20 19.92 -11.78 -19.88
CA LEU A 20 20.36 -10.39 -19.91
C LEU A 20 20.11 -9.77 -21.30
N SER A 21 19.57 -8.56 -21.32
CA SER A 21 19.84 -7.58 -22.38
C SER A 21 19.80 -6.19 -21.74
N PHE A 22 20.95 -5.83 -21.17
CA PHE A 22 21.35 -4.44 -20.96
C PHE A 22 21.21 -3.70 -22.29
N LEU A 23 20.41 -2.63 -22.30
CA LEU A 23 20.44 -1.65 -23.38
C LEU A 23 20.95 -0.34 -22.80
N ASP A 24 22.28 -0.16 -22.91
CA ASP A 24 22.96 1.10 -22.70
C ASP A 24 22.38 2.15 -23.64
N LYS A 25 21.86 3.25 -23.09
CA LYS A 25 21.65 4.48 -23.84
C LYS A 25 22.69 5.51 -23.42
N PRO A 26 23.36 6.16 -24.38
CA PRO A 26 24.41 7.14 -24.10
C PRO A 26 23.86 8.39 -23.42
N ILE A 27 24.67 8.90 -22.48
CA ILE A 27 24.52 10.16 -21.76
C ILE A 27 24.82 11.30 -22.75
N GLU A 28 23.86 12.19 -22.98
CA GLU A 28 24.11 13.48 -23.65
C GLU A 28 24.32 14.59 -22.62
N ASN A 29 25.43 15.29 -22.82
CA ASN A 29 25.96 16.44 -22.08
C ASN A 29 25.00 17.64 -22.12
N LEU A 30 24.73 18.26 -20.97
CA LEU A 30 25.25 19.58 -20.53
C LEU A 30 25.08 20.72 -21.54
N GLU A 31 24.08 21.56 -21.28
CA GLU A 31 24.20 23.01 -21.50
C GLU A 31 23.90 23.72 -20.17
N GLU A 32 24.96 24.31 -19.61
CA GLU A 32 24.90 25.35 -18.58
C GLU A 32 24.39 26.64 -19.23
N SER A 33 23.40 27.27 -18.62
CA SER A 33 23.11 28.69 -18.87
C SER A 33 23.05 29.44 -17.54
N ASP A 34 24.16 30.12 -17.23
CA ASP A 34 24.25 31.16 -16.22
C ASP A 34 23.51 32.41 -16.70
N VAL A 35 22.43 32.81 -16.02
CA VAL A 35 22.05 34.24 -15.97
C VAL A 35 21.49 34.60 -14.60
N ASN A 36 22.26 35.46 -13.95
CA ASN A 36 21.95 36.30 -12.79
C ASN A 36 20.51 36.80 -12.70
N ASN A 37 19.91 36.72 -11.52
CA ASN A 37 19.06 37.81 -11.05
C ASN A 37 19.30 38.04 -9.55
N ASP A 38 20.02 39.12 -9.30
CA ASP A 38 20.37 39.64 -7.99
C ASP A 38 19.26 40.58 -7.52
N SER A 39 19.00 40.58 -6.22
CA SER A 39 18.09 41.46 -5.47
C SER A 39 16.60 41.12 -5.48
N ILE A 40 16.04 40.80 -4.30
CA ILE A 40 15.03 41.62 -3.58
C ILE A 40 14.44 40.83 -2.39
N VAL A 41 14.68 41.39 -1.19
CA VAL A 41 13.86 41.34 0.04
C VAL A 41 14.01 40.11 0.97
N LYS A 42 14.84 40.36 2.00
CA LYS A 42 14.80 39.72 3.32
C LYS A 42 13.45 39.96 3.98
N ASN A 43 12.70 38.89 4.26
CA ASN A 43 11.79 38.72 5.41
C ASN A 43 11.14 37.33 5.38
N GLN A 44 11.90 36.28 5.68
CA GLN A 44 11.35 34.94 5.99
C GLN A 44 12.23 34.24 7.04
N GLU A 45 12.06 34.62 8.30
CA GLU A 45 12.49 33.81 9.45
C GLU A 45 11.24 33.51 10.29
N ASN A 46 10.48 32.47 9.90
CA ASN A 46 9.65 31.62 10.79
C ASN A 46 8.67 30.70 10.01
N GLN A 47 9.14 29.97 8.99
CA GLN A 47 8.35 28.88 8.36
C GLN A 47 9.18 27.62 8.07
N GLY A 48 10.27 27.39 8.82
CA GLY A 48 11.28 26.37 8.49
C GLY A 48 11.09 24.98 9.09
N ASN A 49 9.87 24.55 9.49
CA ASN A 49 9.70 23.27 10.20
C ASN A 49 8.53 22.38 9.75
N GLN A 50 7.78 22.73 8.69
CA GLN A 50 6.70 21.88 8.17
C GLN A 50 7.01 21.23 6.81
N GLU A 51 8.00 21.72 6.06
CA GLU A 51 8.35 21.16 4.73
C GLU A 51 9.31 19.96 4.77
N SER A 52 9.82 19.57 5.93
CA SER A 52 10.79 18.47 6.02
C SER A 52 10.15 17.09 6.14
N GLN A 53 8.87 16.99 6.54
CA GLN A 53 8.18 15.70 6.70
C GLN A 53 7.50 15.24 5.40
N GLU A 54 6.97 16.16 4.60
CA GLU A 54 6.23 15.83 3.36
C GLU A 54 7.14 15.30 2.23
N ARG A 55 8.47 15.48 2.32
CA ARG A 55 9.42 14.99 1.30
C ARG A 55 9.72 13.49 1.39
N ASP A 56 9.45 12.84 2.52
CA ASP A 56 9.87 11.46 2.77
C ASP A 56 8.88 10.41 2.24
N LEU A 57 7.68 10.79 1.79
CA LEU A 57 6.74 9.86 1.15
C LEU A 57 6.85 9.77 -0.38
N ILE A 58 7.66 10.63 -1.02
CA ILE A 58 7.80 10.64 -2.47
C ILE A 58 8.55 9.38 -2.90
N GLY A 59 7.81 8.38 -3.38
CA GLY A 59 8.35 7.12 -3.88
C GLY A 59 8.00 5.89 -3.05
N LEU A 60 7.34 6.05 -1.90
CA LEU A 60 6.82 4.90 -1.15
C LEU A 60 5.64 4.28 -1.89
N ASN A 61 5.59 2.94 -1.88
CA ASN A 61 4.44 2.22 -2.42
C ASN A 61 3.26 2.24 -1.43
N ASN A 62 2.08 1.78 -1.86
CA ASN A 62 0.89 1.85 -1.00
C ASN A 62 1.01 0.94 0.24
N TYR A 63 1.71 -0.20 0.17
CA TYR A 63 1.97 -1.02 1.36
C TYR A 63 2.76 -0.24 2.43
N GLU A 64 3.80 0.48 2.01
CA GLU A 64 4.62 1.30 2.90
C GLU A 64 3.82 2.46 3.50
N LYS A 65 3.00 3.14 2.69
CA LYS A 65 2.12 4.23 3.16
C LYS A 65 1.07 3.75 4.15
N MET A 66 0.54 2.55 3.98
CA MET A 66 -0.45 1.97 4.91
C MET A 66 0.16 1.43 6.20
N ARG A 67 1.46 1.11 6.24
CA ARG A 67 2.07 0.42 7.39
C ARG A 67 1.82 1.13 8.73
N GLY A 68 1.48 0.38 9.77
CA GLY A 68 1.24 0.87 11.13
C GLY A 68 -0.24 0.97 11.50
N PRO A 69 -0.56 1.51 12.69
CA PRO A 69 -1.91 1.59 13.20
C PRO A 69 -2.69 2.76 12.60
N TRP A 70 -4.00 2.56 12.50
CA TRP A 70 -4.99 3.50 11.97
C TRP A 70 -6.26 3.43 12.84
N LYS A 71 -6.57 4.50 13.54
CA LYS A 71 -7.76 4.63 14.39
C LYS A 71 -8.95 5.10 13.55
N SER A 72 -10.10 4.43 13.69
CA SER A 72 -11.32 4.84 13.00
C SER A 72 -11.81 6.20 13.50
N LEU A 73 -12.28 7.04 12.56
CA LEU A 73 -12.91 8.32 12.87
C LEU A 73 -14.37 8.17 13.35
N ASP A 74 -15.00 7.03 13.05
CA ASP A 74 -16.40 6.77 13.39
C ASP A 74 -16.56 5.93 14.67
N ASP A 75 -15.53 5.17 15.06
CA ASP A 75 -15.51 4.39 16.31
C ASP A 75 -14.10 4.35 16.90
N GLU A 76 -13.91 5.06 18.02
CA GLU A 76 -12.61 5.16 18.68
C GLU A 76 -12.05 3.82 19.18
N LYS A 77 -12.89 2.81 19.38
CA LYS A 77 -12.46 1.47 19.80
C LYS A 77 -11.96 0.63 18.63
N SER A 78 -12.26 1.03 17.40
CA SER A 78 -11.86 0.33 16.18
C SER A 78 -10.51 0.85 15.70
N VAL A 79 -9.51 -0.02 15.68
CA VAL A 79 -8.19 0.26 15.15
C VAL A 79 -7.85 -0.83 14.13
N ILE A 80 -7.27 -0.45 12.99
CA ILE A 80 -6.67 -1.41 12.06
C ILE A 80 -5.17 -1.19 12.03
N GLU A 81 -4.40 -2.25 11.92
CA GLU A 81 -2.95 -2.17 11.79
C GLU A 81 -2.51 -2.92 10.53
N PHE A 82 -1.68 -2.28 9.73
CA PHE A 82 -1.03 -2.91 8.59
C PHE A 82 0.42 -3.23 8.92
N SER A 83 0.79 -4.50 8.76
CA SER A 83 2.16 -4.98 8.89
C SER A 83 2.55 -5.65 7.57
N ASP A 84 3.24 -4.90 6.71
CA ASP A 84 3.59 -5.31 5.35
C ASP A 84 2.36 -5.73 4.53
N LYS A 85 2.24 -7.03 4.24
CA LYS A 85 1.12 -7.62 3.51
C LYS A 85 0.09 -8.28 4.43
N TYR A 86 0.03 -7.89 5.69
CA TYR A 86 -0.98 -8.34 6.66
C TYR A 86 -1.77 -7.16 7.23
N LYS A 87 -3.05 -7.40 7.48
CA LYS A 87 -3.96 -6.49 8.18
C LYS A 87 -4.49 -7.18 9.43
N ILE A 88 -4.47 -6.47 10.55
CA ILE A 88 -5.05 -6.89 11.83
C ILE A 88 -6.12 -5.88 12.23
N ASP A 89 -7.32 -6.36 12.54
CA ASP A 89 -8.40 -5.55 13.09
C ASP A 89 -8.42 -5.70 14.62
N PHE A 90 -8.42 -4.58 15.31
CA PHE A 90 -8.56 -4.50 16.75
C PHE A 90 -9.89 -3.84 17.12
N TYR A 91 -10.52 -4.36 18.16
CA TYR A 91 -11.67 -3.74 18.79
C TYR A 91 -11.49 -3.71 20.31
N ASP A 92 -11.54 -2.52 20.91
CA ASP A 92 -11.33 -2.33 22.36
C ASP A 92 -10.00 -2.92 22.85
N GLY A 93 -8.96 -2.84 22.00
CA GLY A 93 -7.61 -3.35 22.26
C GLY A 93 -7.43 -4.86 22.06
N ALA A 94 -8.49 -5.61 21.73
CA ALA A 94 -8.41 -7.03 21.41
C ALA A 94 -8.32 -7.25 19.90
N ALA A 95 -7.41 -8.13 19.45
CA ALA A 95 -7.35 -8.55 18.06
C ALA A 95 -8.61 -9.38 17.71
N MET A 96 -9.36 -8.94 16.72
CA MET A 96 -10.62 -9.56 16.29
C MET A 96 -10.43 -10.44 15.05
N SER A 97 -9.60 -9.98 14.11
CA SER A 97 -9.30 -10.68 12.88
C SER A 97 -7.92 -10.29 12.35
N GLU A 98 -7.28 -11.23 11.66
CA GLU A 98 -6.01 -10.99 10.98
C GLU A 98 -5.97 -11.76 9.66
N GLY A 99 -5.18 -11.27 8.71
CA GLY A 99 -4.97 -11.99 7.48
C GLY A 99 -4.23 -11.20 6.40
N PRO A 100 -3.86 -11.87 5.31
CA PRO A 100 -3.09 -11.24 4.26
C PRO A 100 -3.91 -10.22 3.47
N ILE A 101 -3.22 -9.22 2.94
CA ILE A 101 -3.73 -8.26 1.98
C ILE A 101 -2.96 -8.34 0.66
N MET A 102 -3.66 -8.07 -0.44
CA MET A 102 -3.11 -7.94 -1.79
C MET A 102 -3.68 -6.70 -2.45
N LEU A 103 -2.85 -5.94 -3.16
CA LEU A 103 -3.24 -4.72 -3.86
C LEU A 103 -3.30 -4.93 -5.38
N TYR A 104 -4.28 -4.30 -6.02
CA TYR A 104 -4.55 -4.43 -7.45
C TYR A 104 -4.96 -3.08 -8.06
N ASP A 105 -4.63 -2.88 -9.33
CA ASP A 105 -5.03 -1.67 -10.08
C ASP A 105 -6.46 -1.74 -10.63
N GLU A 106 -7.04 -2.94 -10.70
CA GLU A 106 -8.33 -3.18 -11.35
C GLU A 106 -9.29 -3.98 -10.48
N TYR A 107 -10.59 -3.75 -10.70
CA TYR A 107 -11.70 -4.49 -10.09
C TYR A 107 -12.75 -4.77 -11.19
N PRO A 108 -13.37 -5.96 -11.24
CA PRO A 108 -13.26 -7.09 -10.29
C PRO A 108 -11.89 -7.78 -10.34
N ILE A 109 -11.44 -8.29 -9.19
CA ILE A 109 -10.19 -9.08 -9.09
C ILE A 109 -10.47 -10.49 -9.62
N THR A 110 -9.73 -10.88 -10.66
CA THR A 110 -9.82 -12.18 -11.31
C THR A 110 -8.48 -12.90 -11.24
N ARG A 111 -8.39 -14.12 -11.79
CA ARG A 111 -7.13 -14.86 -11.89
C ARG A 111 -6.09 -14.19 -12.81
N GLU A 112 -6.54 -13.31 -13.70
CA GLU A 112 -5.68 -12.61 -14.66
C GLU A 112 -5.22 -11.25 -14.13
N THR A 113 -5.85 -10.75 -13.06
CA THR A 113 -5.49 -9.47 -12.46
C THR A 113 -4.15 -9.59 -11.75
N LEU A 114 -3.20 -8.73 -12.11
CA LEU A 114 -1.85 -8.71 -11.53
C LEU A 114 -1.82 -7.86 -10.27
N GLU A 115 -1.11 -8.34 -9.25
CA GLU A 115 -0.86 -7.57 -8.04
C GLU A 115 -0.01 -6.33 -8.38
N SER A 116 -0.32 -5.20 -7.75
CA SER A 116 0.36 -3.92 -7.91
C SER A 116 0.61 -3.31 -6.55
N GLU A 117 1.86 -2.98 -6.24
CA GLU A 117 2.22 -2.37 -4.94
C GLU A 117 1.61 -0.97 -4.74
N ASN A 118 1.13 -0.36 -5.82
CA ASN A 118 0.43 0.93 -5.81
C ASN A 118 -1.06 0.78 -6.17
N GLY A 119 -1.59 -0.44 -6.08
CA GLY A 119 -2.97 -0.74 -6.39
C GLY A 119 -3.95 0.08 -5.57
N LYS A 120 -5.06 0.46 -6.21
CA LYS A 120 -6.18 1.19 -5.59
C LYS A 120 -7.28 0.27 -5.06
N TYR A 121 -7.19 -1.02 -5.32
CA TYR A 121 -8.09 -2.03 -4.77
C TYR A 121 -7.33 -2.97 -3.85
N MET A 122 -7.91 -3.32 -2.72
CA MET A 122 -7.34 -4.24 -1.75
C MET A 122 -8.25 -5.46 -1.59
N LEU A 123 -7.66 -6.64 -1.72
CA LEU A 123 -8.25 -7.90 -1.27
C LEU A 123 -7.68 -8.21 0.12
N TYR A 124 -8.55 -8.34 1.11
CA TYR A 124 -8.21 -8.84 2.45
C TYR A 124 -8.85 -10.22 2.63
N VAL A 125 -8.07 -11.19 3.11
CA VAL A 125 -8.56 -12.56 3.35
C VAL A 125 -8.49 -12.85 4.84
N SER A 126 -9.62 -13.18 5.47
CA SER A 126 -9.69 -13.48 6.90
C SER A 126 -10.72 -14.55 7.19
N GLY A 127 -10.35 -15.54 8.01
CA GLY A 127 -11.24 -16.66 8.34
C GLY A 127 -11.71 -17.50 7.16
N GLY A 128 -11.05 -17.40 5.99
CA GLY A 128 -11.50 -18.04 4.74
C GLY A 128 -12.49 -17.21 3.91
N GLU A 129 -12.86 -16.02 4.38
CA GLU A 129 -13.68 -15.05 3.66
C GLU A 129 -12.81 -14.02 2.93
N GLN A 130 -13.33 -13.47 1.84
CA GLN A 130 -12.68 -12.44 1.04
C GLN A 130 -13.43 -11.12 1.19
N PHE A 131 -12.68 -10.05 1.46
CA PHE A 131 -13.20 -8.71 1.61
C PHE A 131 -12.52 -7.79 0.60
N PHE A 132 -13.33 -7.06 -0.17
CA PHE A 132 -12.85 -6.20 -1.24
C PHE A 132 -13.02 -4.73 -0.85
N TYR A 133 -11.94 -3.97 -0.93
CA TYR A 133 -11.93 -2.54 -0.63
C TYR A 133 -11.40 -1.75 -1.82
N GLN A 134 -11.92 -0.54 -2.01
CA GLN A 134 -11.28 0.49 -2.83
C GLN A 134 -10.63 1.51 -1.91
N ILE A 135 -9.34 1.78 -2.11
CA ILE A 135 -8.59 2.85 -1.46
C ILE A 135 -8.95 4.15 -2.19
N VAL A 136 -9.63 5.05 -1.48
CA VAL A 136 -10.08 6.35 -2.01
C VAL A 136 -9.08 7.45 -1.67
N LYS A 137 -8.52 7.39 -0.47
CA LYS A 137 -7.53 8.34 0.03
C LYS A 137 -6.49 7.58 0.86
N LEU A 138 -5.22 7.86 0.59
CA LEU A 138 -4.10 7.32 1.34
C LEU A 138 -2.97 8.36 1.34
N ASP A 139 -2.78 9.00 2.49
CA ASP A 139 -1.69 9.94 2.75
C ASP A 139 -1.04 9.62 4.12
N GLU A 140 -0.15 10.48 4.62
CA GLU A 140 0.54 10.27 5.91
C GLU A 140 -0.43 10.06 7.07
N ASN A 141 -1.55 10.78 7.09
CA ASN A 141 -2.40 10.91 8.27
C ASN A 141 -3.83 10.40 8.04
N ASN A 142 -4.21 10.10 6.80
CA ASN A 142 -5.55 9.71 6.43
C ASN A 142 -5.57 8.47 5.55
N LEU A 143 -6.45 7.53 5.91
CA LEU A 143 -6.81 6.38 5.11
C LEU A 143 -8.33 6.36 4.96
N GLU A 144 -8.81 6.42 3.73
CA GLU A 144 -10.23 6.25 3.41
C GLU A 144 -10.40 5.09 2.43
N MET A 145 -11.28 4.16 2.79
CA MET A 145 -11.58 2.98 1.99
C MET A 145 -13.08 2.83 1.81
N ILE A 146 -13.51 2.26 0.68
CA ILE A 146 -14.90 1.82 0.48
C ILE A 146 -14.93 0.30 0.54
N TYR A 147 -15.73 -0.27 1.44
CA TYR A 147 -15.99 -1.70 1.44
C TYR A 147 -16.98 -2.04 0.32
N LEU A 148 -16.49 -2.68 -0.75
CA LEU A 148 -17.20 -2.77 -2.03
C LEU A 148 -18.50 -3.59 -1.97
N ASP A 149 -18.59 -4.60 -1.10
CA ASP A 149 -19.80 -5.43 -1.00
C ASP A 149 -21.00 -4.66 -0.41
N ARG A 150 -20.74 -3.65 0.42
CA ARG A 150 -21.79 -2.88 1.13
C ARG A 150 -21.82 -1.40 0.77
N GLY A 151 -20.79 -0.88 0.11
CA GLY A 151 -20.65 0.53 -0.24
C GLY A 151 -20.34 1.45 0.95
N ASN A 152 -20.03 0.91 2.13
CA ASN A 152 -19.72 1.73 3.30
C ASN A 152 -18.32 2.36 3.15
N THR A 153 -18.20 3.66 3.42
CA THR A 153 -16.91 4.32 3.56
C THR A 153 -16.37 4.13 4.98
N LEU A 154 -15.14 3.69 5.09
CA LEU A 154 -14.38 3.57 6.31
C LEU A 154 -13.30 4.65 6.31
N LYS A 155 -13.21 5.42 7.39
CA LYS A 155 -12.26 6.53 7.51
C LYS A 155 -11.40 6.35 8.75
N TYR A 156 -10.10 6.51 8.57
CA TYR A 156 -9.12 6.32 9.63
C TYR A 156 -8.09 7.44 9.64
N THR A 157 -7.51 7.66 10.82
CA THR A 157 -6.36 8.54 11.02
C THR A 157 -5.28 7.84 11.85
N ARG A 158 -4.04 8.30 11.75
CA ARG A 158 -2.92 7.77 12.55
C ARG A 158 -2.93 8.31 13.98
#